data_AF-A0A6P4J462-F1
#
_entry.id   AF-A0A6P4J462-F1
#
_cell.length_a   1.000
_cell.length_b   1.000
_cell.length_c   1.000
_cell.angle_alpha   90.00
_cell.angle_beta   90.00
_cell.angle_gamma   90.00
#
_symmetry.space_group_name_H-M   'P 1'
#
loop_
_entity.id
_entity.type
_entity.pdbx_description
1 polymer ?
#
loop_
_entity_poly.entity_id
_entity_poly.type
_entity_poly.pdbx_seq_one_letter_code
_entity_poly.pdbx_strand_id
1 'polypeptide(L)'
;MSKKLRLKEDEPPSEPKVQRRRRPAAEIVRELRRLRSTPLRIEDDNESWTGNQEKVPPPDLPVTSLEQLEQIRLTRHRITMLIVRPFFEQAVTGCFVRVNINSALEQPEHRIAEILGLLELDYGYKLDEIPTNVALSLRYDDLVVPHEINDVSNMAFTRNEFELWRDNLVHQAIQPPTSSLVTRKKIELYNALQAEAKGLALVRQSFRLTIRPPEKGGILERHGGVYPWQLKQPSKKSSLPFKGFIGEANPVLAGMPDVKGTKKS
;
A
#
# COMPACT_ATOMS: atom_id res chain seq x y z
N MET A 1 -57.61 51.39 62.20
CA MET A 1 -57.73 49.92 62.22
C MET A 1 -57.23 49.35 60.89
N SER A 2 -56.18 48.53 60.98
CA SER A 2 -55.78 47.41 60.13
C SER A 2 -56.19 47.29 58.65
N LYS A 3 -55.13 47.18 57.83
CA LYS A 3 -54.85 46.17 56.78
C LYS A 3 -55.61 46.27 55.44
N LYS A 4 -54.85 46.40 54.35
CA LYS A 4 -54.39 45.22 53.56
C LYS A 4 -53.41 45.61 52.45
N LEU A 5 -52.25 44.97 52.49
CA LEU A 5 -51.41 44.73 51.31
C LEU A 5 -52.07 43.67 50.43
N ARG A 6 -52.02 43.84 49.11
CA ARG A 6 -51.93 42.73 48.17
C ARG A 6 -51.26 43.19 46.87
N LEU A 7 -50.15 42.52 46.57
CA LEU A 7 -49.35 42.58 45.34
C LEU A 7 -50.08 41.92 44.16
N LYS A 8 -49.79 42.42 42.95
CA LYS A 8 -49.70 41.79 41.60
C LYS A 8 -50.06 42.87 40.57
N GLU A 9 -49.40 43.07 39.44
CA GLU A 9 -48.34 42.38 38.70
C GLU A 9 -47.79 43.41 37.69
N ASP A 10 -46.50 43.31 37.36
CA ASP A 10 -45.83 44.16 36.37
C ASP A 10 -46.41 43.96 34.96
N GLU A 11 -46.78 45.06 34.28
CA GLU A 11 -47.09 45.11 32.85
C GLU A 11 -46.04 46.02 32.16
N PRO A 12 -45.21 45.52 31.24
CA PRO A 12 -44.17 46.34 30.61
C PRO A 12 -44.77 47.30 29.56
N PRO A 13 -44.27 48.54 29.45
CA PRO A 13 -44.78 49.50 28.48
C PRO A 13 -44.44 49.08 27.04
N SER A 14 -45.47 49.09 26.20
CA SER A 14 -45.48 48.73 24.77
C SER A 14 -44.36 49.38 23.96
N GLU A 15 -43.61 48.57 23.19
CA GLU A 15 -42.63 49.06 22.20
C GLU A 15 -43.29 49.84 21.05
N PRO A 16 -42.70 50.96 20.59
CA PRO A 16 -43.23 51.70 19.45
C PRO A 16 -42.97 50.95 18.13
N LYS A 17 -44.03 50.73 17.36
CA LYS A 17 -43.97 50.13 16.01
C LYS A 17 -43.11 51.01 15.07
N VAL A 18 -41.89 50.58 14.79
CA VAL A 18 -41.02 51.21 13.78
C VAL A 18 -41.62 51.00 12.39
N GLN A 19 -42.31 52.03 11.88
CA GLN A 19 -42.72 52.07 10.48
C GLN A 19 -41.47 52.15 9.60
N ARG A 20 -41.13 51.02 8.95
CA ARG A 20 -40.09 50.96 7.93
C ARG A 20 -40.50 51.82 6.73
N ARG A 21 -40.14 53.11 6.75
CA ARG A 21 -40.20 53.95 5.56
C ARG A 21 -39.19 53.39 4.56
N ARG A 22 -39.68 52.94 3.40
CA ARG A 22 -38.84 52.52 2.27
C ARG A 22 -37.98 53.72 1.86
N ARG A 23 -36.67 53.60 2.01
CA ARG A 23 -35.74 54.63 1.54
C ARG A 23 -35.87 54.76 0.01
N PRO A 24 -35.94 55.99 -0.55
CA PRO A 24 -35.97 56.16 -1.99
C PRO A 24 -34.68 55.60 -2.61
N ALA A 25 -34.79 54.91 -3.74
CA ALA A 25 -33.67 54.21 -4.38
C ALA A 25 -32.46 55.13 -4.66
N ALA A 26 -32.69 56.44 -4.85
CA ALA A 26 -31.64 57.43 -5.03
C ALA A 26 -30.71 57.57 -3.81
N GLU A 27 -31.21 57.35 -2.60
CA GLU A 27 -30.43 57.39 -1.35
C GLU A 27 -29.52 56.17 -1.24
N ILE A 28 -30.05 54.99 -1.58
CA ILE A 28 -29.29 53.73 -1.62
C ILE A 28 -28.15 53.82 -2.65
N VAL A 29 -28.44 54.35 -3.84
CA VAL A 29 -27.45 54.50 -4.90
C VAL A 29 -26.36 55.51 -4.51
N ARG A 30 -26.72 56.59 -3.80
CA ARG A 30 -25.76 57.60 -3.34
C ARG A 30 -24.85 57.03 -2.25
N GLU A 31 -25.40 56.23 -1.33
CA GLU A 31 -24.63 55.54 -0.29
C GLU A 31 -23.69 54.49 -0.87
N LEU A 32 -24.16 53.70 -1.85
CA LEU A 32 -23.31 52.73 -2.56
C LEU A 32 -22.17 53.41 -3.33
N ARG A 33 -22.43 54.58 -3.93
CA ARG A 33 -21.38 55.37 -4.60
C ARG A 33 -20.35 55.90 -3.61
N ARG A 34 -20.80 56.31 -2.42
CA ARG A 34 -19.95 56.77 -1.33
C ARG A 34 -19.04 55.64 -0.81
N LEU A 35 -19.60 54.47 -0.55
CA LEU A 35 -18.86 53.26 -0.12
C LEU A 35 -17.85 52.79 -1.18
N ARG A 36 -18.15 52.99 -2.47
CA ARG A 36 -17.23 52.65 -3.57
C ARG A 36 -16.09 53.66 -3.73
N SER A 37 -16.28 54.90 -3.28
CA SER A 37 -15.30 56.00 -3.41
C SER A 37 -14.39 56.18 -2.19
N THR A 38 -14.70 55.53 -1.07
CA THR A 38 -13.82 55.47 0.09
C THR A 38 -12.85 54.29 -0.07
N PRO A 39 -11.56 54.51 -0.36
CA PRO A 39 -10.61 53.42 -0.30
C PRO A 39 -10.56 52.94 1.15
N LEU A 40 -10.90 51.69 1.38
CA LEU A 40 -10.69 51.02 2.66
C LEU A 40 -9.17 50.98 2.88
N ARG A 41 -8.62 52.00 3.53
CA ARG A 41 -7.35 51.87 4.26
C ARG A 41 -7.66 50.95 5.43
N ILE A 42 -7.43 49.67 5.23
CA ILE A 42 -7.24 48.74 6.34
C ILE A 42 -5.88 49.15 6.91
N GLU A 43 -5.90 49.93 7.99
CA GLU A 43 -4.74 50.10 8.86
C GLU A 43 -4.62 48.80 9.66
N ASP A 44 -3.99 47.80 9.04
CA ASP A 44 -3.57 46.57 9.68
C ASP A 44 -2.24 46.84 10.40
N ASP A 45 -2.32 47.55 11.52
CA ASP A 45 -1.20 47.68 12.45
C ASP A 45 -1.01 46.35 13.18
N ASN A 46 -0.24 45.46 12.54
CA ASN A 46 0.52 44.32 13.08
C ASN A 46 0.33 43.06 12.22
N GLU A 47 1.16 42.91 11.19
CA GLU A 47 2.03 41.75 10.93
C GLU A 47 2.84 42.04 9.66
N SER A 48 4.16 41.91 9.79
CA SER A 48 5.16 42.31 8.80
C SER A 48 5.02 41.51 7.49
N TRP A 49 4.38 42.12 6.49
CA TRP A 49 4.44 41.68 5.10
C TRP A 49 5.85 41.91 4.53
N THR A 50 6.80 41.04 4.91
CA THR A 50 8.03 40.81 4.13
C THR A 50 7.71 39.94 2.91
N GLY A 51 6.87 40.48 2.03
CA GLY A 51 6.59 39.94 0.71
C GLY A 51 7.75 40.18 -0.23
N ASN A 52 8.83 39.41 -0.09
CA ASN A 52 9.66 38.86 -1.17
C ASN A 52 10.80 37.97 -0.62
N GLN A 53 10.51 37.03 0.28
CA GLN A 53 11.31 35.82 0.26
C GLN A 53 10.92 35.06 -1.01
N GLU A 54 11.56 35.41 -2.12
CA GLU A 54 12.00 34.39 -3.06
C GLU A 54 12.67 33.35 -2.18
N LYS A 55 11.92 32.28 -1.87
CA LYS A 55 12.34 31.24 -0.96
C LYS A 55 13.52 30.62 -1.69
N VAL A 56 14.72 31.14 -1.41
CA VAL A 56 15.97 30.65 -1.98
C VAL A 56 15.83 29.14 -1.90
N PRO A 57 15.83 28.42 -3.04
CA PRO A 57 15.62 26.99 -3.01
C PRO A 57 16.58 26.47 -1.94
N PRO A 58 16.07 25.69 -0.95
CA PRO A 58 16.92 25.18 0.11
C PRO A 58 18.20 24.65 -0.53
N PRO A 59 19.38 24.99 0.00
CA PRO A 59 20.63 24.54 -0.60
C PRO A 59 20.50 23.05 -0.93
N ASP A 60 20.97 22.69 -2.12
CA ASP A 60 20.94 21.33 -2.67
C ASP A 60 21.80 20.40 -1.81
N LEU A 61 21.29 20.10 -0.63
CA LEU A 61 21.95 19.28 0.36
C LEU A 61 21.67 17.81 0.05
N PRO A 62 22.68 16.94 0.14
CA PRO A 62 22.47 15.51 0.02
C PRO A 62 21.52 15.04 1.14
N VAL A 63 20.66 14.09 0.80
CA VAL A 63 19.79 13.43 1.78
C VAL A 63 20.66 12.74 2.82
N THR A 64 20.49 13.16 4.07
CA THR A 64 21.25 12.66 5.23
C THR A 64 20.34 12.03 6.29
N SER A 65 19.04 12.32 6.24
CA SER A 65 18.06 11.79 7.18
C SER A 65 17.15 10.74 6.54
N LEU A 66 16.84 9.69 7.31
CA LEU A 66 15.84 8.68 6.96
C LEU A 66 14.48 9.33 6.65
N GLU A 67 14.11 10.37 7.39
CA GLU A 67 12.83 11.07 7.21
C GLU A 67 12.70 11.73 5.83
N GLN A 68 13.82 12.17 5.24
CA GLN A 68 13.81 12.75 3.90
C GLN A 68 13.59 11.67 2.83
N LEU A 69 14.22 10.50 3.01
CA LEU A 69 14.07 9.37 2.10
C LEU A 69 12.66 8.77 2.17
N GLU A 70 12.09 8.71 3.37
CA GLU A 70 10.74 8.21 3.63
C GLU A 70 9.66 9.00 2.86
N GLN A 71 9.88 10.29 2.55
CA GLN A 71 8.94 11.12 1.79
C GLN A 71 8.72 10.64 0.35
N ILE A 72 9.74 10.06 -0.26
CA ILE A 72 9.71 9.50 -1.62
C ILE A 72 9.60 7.97 -1.61
N ARG A 73 9.27 7.38 -0.46
CA ARG A 73 9.01 5.95 -0.35
C ARG A 73 7.70 5.58 -1.05
N LEU A 74 7.78 4.52 -1.84
CA LEU A 74 6.61 3.88 -2.43
C LEU A 74 6.28 2.60 -1.67
N THR A 75 5.03 2.52 -1.21
CA THR A 75 4.44 1.29 -0.69
C THR A 75 3.87 0.48 -1.84
N ARG A 76 3.70 -0.84 -1.65
CA ARG A 76 2.95 -1.68 -2.59
C ARG A 76 1.59 -1.07 -2.91
N HIS A 77 0.87 -0.60 -1.89
CA HIS A 77 -0.44 0.02 -2.09
C HIS A 77 -0.39 1.30 -2.97
N ARG A 78 0.61 2.17 -2.78
CA ARG A 78 0.79 3.36 -3.61
C ARG A 78 1.08 2.97 -5.06
N ILE A 79 1.89 1.95 -5.28
CA ILE A 79 2.22 1.43 -6.61
C ILE A 79 0.96 0.86 -7.28
N THR A 80 0.16 0.06 -6.54
CA THR A 80 -1.13 -0.48 -7.04
C THR A 80 -2.07 0.64 -7.51
N MET A 81 -2.12 1.78 -6.81
CA MET A 81 -2.93 2.93 -7.24
C MET A 81 -2.35 3.67 -8.46
N LEU A 82 -1.03 3.70 -8.59
CA LEU A 82 -0.32 4.40 -9.65
C LEU A 82 -0.28 3.60 -10.97
N ILE A 83 -0.34 2.27 -10.92
CA ILE A 83 -0.17 1.41 -12.10
C ILE A 83 -1.26 1.61 -13.17
N VAL A 84 -2.45 2.04 -12.75
CA VAL A 84 -3.58 2.34 -13.64
C VAL A 84 -3.53 3.75 -14.22
N ARG A 85 -2.60 4.59 -13.74
CA ARG A 85 -2.47 5.99 -14.13
C ARG A 85 -1.53 6.12 -15.34
N PRO A 86 -1.72 7.13 -16.20
CA PRO A 86 -0.77 7.43 -17.25
C PRO A 86 0.58 7.88 -16.64
N PHE A 87 1.67 7.73 -17.40
CA PHE A 87 3.03 8.12 -16.98
C PHE A 87 3.51 7.48 -15.66
N PHE A 88 3.02 6.28 -15.36
CA PHE A 88 3.42 5.49 -14.19
C PHE A 88 4.95 5.35 -14.08
N GLU A 89 5.61 4.97 -15.17
CA GLU A 89 7.06 4.80 -15.22
C GLU A 89 7.82 6.07 -14.80
N GLN A 90 7.43 7.22 -15.33
CA GLN A 90 8.06 8.50 -15.02
C GLN A 90 7.89 8.89 -13.55
N ALA A 91 6.70 8.64 -12.99
CA ALA A 91 6.39 8.97 -11.61
C ALA A 91 7.18 8.10 -10.61
N VAL A 92 7.39 6.82 -10.94
CA VAL A 92 7.97 5.82 -10.05
C VAL A 92 9.51 5.74 -10.17
N THR A 93 10.06 6.08 -11.33
CA THR A 93 11.52 6.10 -11.55
C THR A 93 12.19 7.13 -10.63
N GLY A 94 13.28 6.73 -9.97
CA GLY A 94 14.01 7.56 -8.99
C GLY A 94 13.32 7.67 -7.63
N CYS A 95 12.29 6.85 -7.35
CA CYS A 95 11.75 6.66 -6.01
C CYS A 95 12.42 5.47 -5.31
N PHE A 96 12.17 5.34 -4.01
CA PHE A 96 12.74 4.27 -3.19
C PHE A 96 11.64 3.33 -2.69
N VAL A 97 11.97 2.04 -2.62
CA VAL A 97 11.10 0.99 -2.12
C VAL A 97 11.82 0.13 -1.11
N ARG A 98 11.04 -0.49 -0.22
CA ARG A 98 11.53 -1.51 0.70
C ARG A 98 11.22 -2.87 0.08
N VAL A 99 12.24 -3.58 -0.40
CA VAL A 99 12.09 -4.87 -1.07
C VAL A 99 12.54 -6.00 -0.15
N ASN A 100 11.81 -7.12 -0.16
CA ASN A 100 12.30 -8.36 0.42
C ASN A 100 13.19 -9.07 -0.60
N ILE A 101 14.47 -9.27 -0.26
CA ILE A 101 15.42 -9.94 -1.15
C ILE A 101 15.34 -11.46 -1.01
N ASN A 102 14.91 -11.93 0.15
CA ASN A 102 14.96 -13.35 0.47
C ASN A 102 13.76 -14.09 -0.11
N SER A 103 14.03 -15.31 -0.57
CA SER A 103 12.99 -16.23 -1.03
C SER A 103 12.07 -16.62 0.13
N ALA A 104 10.83 -17.00 -0.18
CA ALA A 104 9.76 -17.24 0.79
C ALA A 104 10.08 -18.28 1.90
N LEU A 105 11.13 -19.09 1.75
CA LEU A 105 11.55 -20.08 2.75
C LEU A 105 12.51 -19.53 3.82
N GLU A 106 13.15 -18.40 3.57
CA GLU A 106 14.14 -17.80 4.47
C GLU A 106 13.53 -16.64 5.28
N GLN A 107 14.22 -16.24 6.35
CA GLN A 107 13.80 -15.06 7.12
C GLN A 107 13.78 -13.84 6.19
N PRO A 108 12.70 -13.04 6.18
CA PRO A 108 12.59 -11.90 5.27
C PRO A 108 13.67 -10.88 5.60
N GLU A 109 14.58 -10.64 4.65
CA GLU A 109 15.59 -9.60 4.74
C GLU A 109 15.18 -8.47 3.81
N HIS A 110 14.94 -7.31 4.43
CA HIS A 110 14.51 -6.14 3.71
C HIS A 110 15.69 -5.23 3.41
N ARG A 111 15.74 -4.67 2.20
CA ARG A 111 16.67 -3.61 1.84
C ARG A 111 15.96 -2.45 1.15
N ILE A 112 16.60 -1.29 1.21
CA ILE A 112 16.16 -0.10 0.49
C ILE A 112 16.73 -0.17 -0.92
N ALA A 113 15.84 -0.15 -1.90
CA ALA A 113 16.22 -0.16 -3.30
C ALA A 113 15.72 1.10 -4.01
N GLU A 114 16.50 1.58 -4.98
CA GLU A 114 16.11 2.62 -5.91
C GLU A 114 15.47 2.01 -7.14
N ILE A 115 14.38 2.61 -7.61
CA ILE A 115 13.73 2.19 -8.85
C ILE A 115 14.42 2.88 -10.03
N LEU A 116 15.07 2.10 -10.88
CA LEU A 116 15.70 2.59 -12.11
C LEU A 116 14.72 2.68 -13.28
N GLY A 117 13.74 1.78 -13.32
CA GLY A 117 12.75 1.73 -14.39
C GLY A 117 11.81 0.54 -14.25
N LEU A 118 11.08 0.25 -15.32
CA LEU A 118 10.14 -0.87 -15.39
C LEU A 118 10.62 -1.91 -16.39
N LEU A 119 10.26 -3.16 -16.14
CA LEU A 119 10.48 -4.28 -17.04
C LEU A 119 9.16 -5.01 -17.26
N GLU A 120 8.86 -5.42 -18.49
CA GLU A 120 7.72 -6.30 -18.76
C GLU A 120 8.18 -7.77 -18.70
N LEU A 121 7.48 -8.55 -17.89
CA LEU A 121 7.64 -10.00 -17.78
C LEU A 121 6.86 -10.72 -18.89
N ASP A 122 7.30 -11.92 -19.22
CA ASP A 122 6.65 -12.85 -20.15
C ASP A 122 5.40 -13.53 -19.54
N TYR A 123 5.27 -13.54 -18.21
CA TYR A 123 4.10 -13.99 -17.49
C TYR A 123 3.39 -12.86 -16.73
N GLY A 124 2.08 -13.01 -16.56
CA GLY A 124 1.28 -12.14 -15.70
C GLY A 124 1.24 -12.67 -14.28
N TYR A 125 1.24 -11.79 -13.29
CA TYR A 125 0.93 -12.10 -11.91
C TYR A 125 -0.23 -11.23 -11.42
N LYS A 126 -0.77 -11.54 -10.24
CA LYS A 126 -1.80 -10.70 -9.62
C LYS A 126 -1.14 -9.81 -8.58
N LEU A 127 -1.29 -8.50 -8.77
CA LEU A 127 -0.99 -7.49 -7.78
C LEU A 127 -2.30 -7.14 -7.06
N ASP A 128 -2.49 -7.70 -5.87
CA ASP A 128 -3.77 -7.71 -5.17
C ASP A 128 -4.91 -8.22 -6.10
N GLU A 129 -5.75 -7.34 -6.65
CA GLU A 129 -6.86 -7.67 -7.56
C GLU A 129 -6.62 -7.31 -9.04
N ILE A 130 -5.47 -6.69 -9.33
CA ILE A 130 -5.10 -6.19 -10.65
C ILE A 130 -4.13 -7.19 -11.29
N PRO A 131 -4.47 -7.82 -12.43
CA PRO A 131 -3.50 -8.61 -13.18
C PRO A 131 -2.47 -7.67 -13.80
N THR A 132 -1.18 -7.99 -13.68
CA THR A 132 -0.09 -7.16 -14.18
C THR A 132 1.09 -8.04 -14.58
N ASN A 133 1.80 -7.67 -15.63
CA ASN A 133 3.05 -8.29 -16.08
C ASN A 133 4.27 -7.35 -15.88
N VAL A 134 4.13 -6.28 -15.12
CA VAL A 134 5.17 -5.27 -14.93
C VAL A 134 6.00 -5.61 -13.70
N ALA A 135 7.31 -5.66 -13.85
CA ALA A 135 8.29 -5.75 -12.77
C ALA A 135 9.02 -4.41 -12.60
N LEU A 136 9.53 -4.17 -11.41
CA LEU A 136 10.36 -3.00 -11.10
C LEU A 136 11.83 -3.37 -11.28
N SER A 137 12.58 -2.61 -12.06
CA SER A 137 14.03 -2.72 -12.09
C SER A 137 14.59 -1.99 -10.88
N LEU A 138 15.06 -2.75 -9.89
CA LEU A 138 15.52 -2.23 -8.61
C LEU A 138 17.04 -2.30 -8.52
N ARG A 139 17.64 -1.22 -8.01
CA ARG A 139 19.05 -1.16 -7.65
C ARG A 139 19.21 -1.15 -6.13
N TYR A 140 19.95 -2.12 -5.62
CA TYR A 140 20.36 -2.21 -4.21
C TYR A 140 21.70 -2.93 -4.15
N ASP A 141 22.53 -2.55 -3.17
CA ASP A 141 23.94 -2.95 -3.15
C ASP A 141 24.53 -2.73 -4.57
N ASP A 142 25.31 -3.67 -5.10
CA ASP A 142 25.90 -3.61 -6.44
C ASP A 142 25.06 -4.33 -7.52
N LEU A 143 23.79 -4.61 -7.23
CA LEU A 143 22.93 -5.41 -8.09
C LEU A 143 21.80 -4.57 -8.69
N VAL A 144 21.48 -4.86 -9.94
CA VAL A 144 20.28 -4.38 -10.63
C VAL A 144 19.45 -5.59 -11.00
N VAL A 145 18.35 -5.81 -10.28
CA VAL A 145 17.53 -7.02 -10.41
C VAL A 145 16.06 -6.62 -10.62
N PRO A 146 15.35 -7.24 -11.57
CA PRO A 146 13.90 -7.06 -11.69
C PRO A 146 13.19 -7.79 -10.55
N HIS A 147 12.34 -7.07 -9.82
CA HIS A 147 11.50 -7.61 -8.75
C HIS A 147 10.02 -7.47 -9.10
N GLU A 148 9.21 -8.43 -8.66
CA GLU A 148 7.76 -8.30 -8.77
C GLU A 148 7.28 -7.23 -7.77
N ILE A 149 6.18 -6.53 -8.09
CA ILE A 149 5.65 -5.49 -7.18
C ILE A 149 5.18 -6.14 -5.85
N ASN A 150 4.89 -7.44 -5.85
CA ASN A 150 4.52 -8.21 -4.65
C ASN A 150 5.65 -8.29 -3.62
N ASP A 151 6.91 -8.20 -4.05
CA ASP A 151 8.09 -8.26 -3.18
C ASP A 151 8.30 -6.96 -2.38
N VAL A 152 7.56 -5.89 -2.74
CA VAL A 152 7.61 -4.59 -2.07
C VAL A 152 6.78 -4.62 -0.78
N SER A 153 7.42 -4.22 0.32
CA SER A 153 6.77 -4.08 1.62
C SER A 153 6.01 -2.75 1.76
N ASN A 154 4.92 -2.78 2.54
CA ASN A 154 4.18 -1.56 2.90
C ASN A 154 4.78 -0.84 4.13
N MET A 155 5.66 -1.51 4.87
CA MET A 155 6.26 -0.96 6.09
C MET A 155 7.25 0.17 5.79
N ALA A 156 7.46 1.05 6.77
CA ALA A 156 8.47 2.10 6.71
C ALA A 156 9.89 1.52 6.71
N PHE A 157 10.87 2.33 6.31
CA PHE A 157 12.28 1.98 6.40
C PHE A 157 12.73 1.90 7.85
N THR A 158 13.60 0.93 8.16
CA THR A 158 14.25 0.87 9.47
C THR A 158 15.58 1.61 9.44
N ARG A 159 16.07 2.04 10.62
CA ARG A 159 17.37 2.72 10.71
C ARG A 159 18.53 1.84 10.23
N ASN A 160 18.50 0.54 10.57
CA ASN A 160 19.53 -0.41 10.17
C ASN A 160 19.59 -0.56 8.63
N GLU A 161 18.43 -0.63 7.97
CA GLU A 161 18.34 -0.67 6.50
C GLU A 161 18.88 0.60 5.86
N PHE A 162 18.62 1.76 6.47
CA PHE A 162 19.12 3.06 5.99
C PHE A 162 20.63 3.20 6.14
N GLU A 163 21.20 2.71 7.24
CA GLU A 163 22.66 2.70 7.45
C GLU A 163 23.36 1.82 6.40
N LEU A 164 22.86 0.61 6.17
CA LEU A 164 23.37 -0.28 5.11
C LEU A 164 23.29 0.37 3.73
N TRP A 165 22.14 0.97 3.40
CA TRP A 165 21.96 1.71 2.14
C TRP A 165 22.97 2.84 1.97
N ARG A 166 23.19 3.64 3.02
CA ARG A 166 24.15 4.75 2.98
C ARG A 166 25.58 4.24 2.80
N ASP A 167 25.96 3.18 3.51
CA ASP A 167 27.28 2.60 3.41
C ASP A 167 27.53 2.05 2.00
N ASN A 168 26.51 1.45 1.37
CA ASN A 168 26.56 1.01 -0.03
C ASN A 168 26.77 2.17 -1.02
N LEU A 169 26.11 3.31 -0.81
CA LEU A 169 26.33 4.50 -1.65
C LEU A 169 27.79 4.97 -1.59
N VAL A 170 28.38 4.96 -0.38
CA VAL A 170 29.79 5.32 -0.18
C VAL A 170 30.71 4.32 -0.89
N HIS A 171 30.45 3.01 -0.74
CA HIS A 171 31.25 1.96 -1.40
C HIS A 171 31.22 2.06 -2.93
N GLN A 172 30.09 2.46 -3.52
CA GLN A 172 29.93 2.59 -4.97
C GLN A 172 30.28 3.99 -5.50
N ALA A 173 30.69 4.92 -4.64
CA ALA A 173 30.91 6.32 -4.98
C ALA A 173 29.70 6.97 -5.68
N ILE A 174 28.48 6.53 -5.34
CA ILE A 174 27.23 7.10 -5.83
C ILE A 174 26.85 8.26 -4.92
N GLN A 175 26.54 9.41 -5.53
CA GLN A 175 26.06 10.55 -4.76
C GLN A 175 24.64 10.29 -4.24
N PRO A 176 24.38 10.51 -2.94
CA PRO A 176 23.02 10.41 -2.41
C PRO A 176 22.09 11.42 -3.10
N PRO A 177 20.78 11.11 -3.18
CA PRO A 177 19.82 12.00 -3.82
C PRO A 177 19.79 13.36 -3.11
N THR A 178 19.63 14.43 -3.88
CA THR A 178 19.55 15.81 -3.38
C THR A 178 18.15 16.10 -2.82
N SER A 179 18.07 16.97 -1.81
CA SER A 179 16.81 17.45 -1.23
C SER A 179 15.83 18.07 -2.25
N SER A 180 16.33 18.75 -3.28
CA SER A 180 15.53 19.29 -4.38
C SER A 180 14.91 18.19 -5.24
N LEU A 181 15.64 17.11 -5.50
CA LEU A 181 15.14 15.93 -6.20
C LEU A 181 13.99 15.30 -5.41
N VAL A 182 14.15 15.13 -4.09
CA VAL A 182 13.09 14.63 -3.20
C VAL A 182 11.83 15.49 -3.31
N THR A 183 11.99 16.81 -3.25
CA THR A 183 10.87 17.77 -3.34
C THR A 183 10.18 17.70 -4.71
N ARG A 184 10.95 17.67 -5.80
CA ARG A 184 10.43 17.52 -7.16
C ARG A 184 9.66 16.21 -7.30
N LYS A 185 10.23 15.09 -6.86
CA LYS A 185 9.60 13.77 -6.92
C LYS A 185 8.32 13.69 -6.11
N LYS A 186 8.26 14.36 -4.95
CA LYS A 186 7.03 14.46 -4.16
C LYS A 186 5.89 15.11 -4.95
N ILE A 187 6.18 16.18 -5.69
CA ILE A 187 5.20 16.87 -6.54
C ILE A 187 4.78 15.96 -7.71
N GLU A 188 5.74 15.29 -8.36
CA GLU A 188 5.45 14.33 -9.44
C GLU A 188 4.52 13.20 -8.96
N LEU A 189 4.80 12.60 -7.81
CA LEU A 189 3.96 11.55 -7.21
C LEU A 189 2.56 12.06 -6.85
N TYR A 190 2.45 13.29 -6.34
CA TYR A 190 1.16 13.89 -6.04
C TYR A 190 0.34 14.09 -7.32
N ASN A 191 0.96 14.64 -8.36
CA ASN A 191 0.30 14.87 -9.66
C ASN A 191 -0.12 13.54 -10.31
N ALA A 192 0.74 12.52 -10.25
CA ALA A 192 0.42 11.19 -10.80
C ALA A 192 -0.77 10.52 -10.09
N LEU A 193 -0.92 10.72 -8.77
CA LEU A 193 -2.08 10.23 -8.01
C LEU A 193 -3.38 11.00 -8.32
N GLN A 194 -3.28 12.25 -8.78
CA GLN A 194 -4.44 13.06 -9.18
C GLN A 194 -4.83 12.87 -10.64
N ALA A 195 -3.91 12.43 -11.50
CA ALA A 195 -4.18 12.18 -12.92
C ALA A 195 -5.28 11.14 -13.12
N GLU A 196 -6.17 11.31 -14.10
CA GLU A 196 -7.29 10.38 -14.30
C GLU A 196 -6.80 8.94 -14.54
N ALA A 197 -7.41 7.98 -13.82
CA ALA A 197 -7.08 6.57 -13.99
C ALA A 197 -7.63 6.06 -15.32
N LYS A 198 -6.82 5.30 -16.06
CA LYS A 198 -7.36 4.46 -17.15
C LYS A 198 -8.32 3.47 -16.52
N GLY A 199 -9.54 3.37 -17.06
CA GLY A 199 -10.55 2.46 -16.51
C GLY A 199 -10.00 1.05 -16.39
N LEU A 200 -10.11 0.42 -15.21
CA LEU A 200 -9.64 -0.94 -14.93
C LEU A 200 -10.14 -1.99 -15.95
N ALA A 201 -11.29 -1.73 -16.59
CA ALA A 201 -11.83 -2.54 -17.67
C ALA A 201 -10.93 -2.57 -18.92
N LEU A 202 -10.33 -1.44 -19.30
CA LEU A 202 -9.37 -1.36 -20.44
C LEU A 202 -8.10 -2.16 -20.15
N VAL A 203 -7.64 -2.08 -18.89
CA VAL A 203 -6.47 -2.79 -18.40
C VAL A 203 -6.72 -4.31 -18.48
N ARG A 204 -7.86 -4.79 -17.98
CA ARG A 204 -8.25 -6.22 -18.04
C ARG A 204 -8.41 -6.76 -19.47
N GLN A 205 -8.90 -5.96 -20.41
CA GLN A 205 -9.08 -6.39 -21.81
C GLN A 205 -7.77 -6.64 -22.56
N SER A 206 -6.67 -6.03 -22.11
CA SER A 206 -5.38 -6.10 -22.79
C SER A 206 -4.52 -7.31 -22.39
N PHE A 207 -4.87 -8.00 -21.28
CA PHE A 207 -4.09 -9.14 -20.81
C PHE A 207 -4.53 -10.45 -21.47
N ARG A 208 -3.74 -10.92 -22.44
CA ARG A 208 -3.79 -12.29 -23.00
C ARG A 208 -2.74 -13.22 -22.40
N LEU A 209 -1.98 -12.76 -21.41
CA LEU A 209 -0.86 -13.51 -20.83
C LEU A 209 -1.34 -14.59 -19.86
N THR A 210 -0.61 -15.70 -19.83
CA THR A 210 -0.80 -16.77 -18.85
C THR A 210 -0.49 -16.24 -17.45
N ILE A 211 -1.51 -16.18 -16.60
CA ILE A 211 -1.39 -15.69 -15.23
C ILE A 211 -0.81 -16.80 -14.35
N ARG A 212 0.29 -16.54 -13.64
CA ARG A 212 0.85 -17.45 -12.62
C ARG A 212 -0.25 -17.76 -11.59
N PRO A 213 -0.53 -19.05 -11.29
CA PRO A 213 -1.43 -19.39 -10.21
C PRO A 213 -0.95 -18.71 -8.92
N PRO A 214 -1.84 -18.09 -8.12
CA PRO A 214 -1.42 -17.52 -6.85
C PRO A 214 -0.73 -18.62 -6.05
N GLU A 215 0.36 -18.29 -5.36
CA GLU A 215 1.02 -19.24 -4.46
C GLU A 215 -0.01 -19.70 -3.45
N LYS A 216 -0.55 -20.91 -3.70
CA LYS A 216 -1.50 -21.52 -2.81
C LYS A 216 -0.67 -22.01 -1.64
N GLY A 217 -0.55 -21.16 -0.63
CA GLY A 217 -0.56 -21.66 0.73
C GLY A 217 -1.65 -22.73 0.79
N GLY A 218 -1.26 -23.92 1.25
CA GLY A 218 -2.07 -25.13 1.09
C GLY A 218 -3.51 -24.84 1.52
N ILE A 219 -4.49 -25.59 0.98
CA ILE A 219 -5.91 -25.49 1.42
C ILE A 219 -6.03 -25.45 2.97
N LEU A 220 -5.07 -26.05 3.66
CA LEU A 220 -4.91 -26.08 5.11
C LEU A 220 -4.59 -24.73 5.79
N GLU A 221 -3.81 -23.84 5.16
CA GLU A 221 -3.40 -22.54 5.73
C GLU A 221 -4.52 -21.50 5.64
N ARG A 222 -5.40 -21.61 4.65
CA ARG A 222 -6.51 -20.68 4.41
C ARG A 222 -7.63 -20.78 5.46
N HIS A 223 -7.66 -21.86 6.24
CA HIS A 223 -8.72 -22.13 7.21
C HIS A 223 -8.23 -22.25 8.66
N GLY A 224 -6.97 -21.91 8.98
CA GLY A 224 -6.45 -21.96 10.35
C GLY A 224 -6.53 -23.35 11.01
N GLY A 225 -6.68 -24.41 10.20
CA GLY A 225 -6.84 -25.77 10.68
C GLY A 225 -5.49 -26.47 10.83
N VAL A 226 -4.88 -26.37 12.01
CA VAL A 226 -3.78 -27.26 12.39
C VAL A 226 -4.39 -28.60 12.79
N TYR A 227 -4.25 -29.64 11.97
CA TYR A 227 -4.57 -31.01 12.42
C TYR A 227 -3.51 -31.45 13.45
N PRO A 228 -3.90 -31.98 14.62
CA PRO A 228 -2.96 -32.36 15.69
C PRO A 228 -2.15 -33.63 15.40
N TRP A 229 -2.30 -34.27 14.24
CA TRP A 229 -1.51 -35.42 13.85
C TRP A 229 -0.61 -35.07 12.65
N GLN A 230 0.69 -35.28 12.82
CA GLN A 230 1.64 -35.22 11.72
C GLN A 230 1.34 -36.38 10.76
N LEU A 231 0.93 -36.07 9.53
CA LEU A 231 0.86 -37.06 8.47
C LEU A 231 2.28 -37.56 8.21
N LYS A 232 2.61 -38.75 8.72
CA LYS A 232 3.84 -39.44 8.33
C LYS A 232 3.71 -39.76 6.85
N GLN A 233 4.38 -39.00 6.00
CA GLN A 233 4.58 -39.43 4.62
C GLN A 233 5.29 -40.79 4.68
N PRO A 234 4.79 -41.83 3.99
CA PRO A 234 5.50 -43.09 3.93
C PRO A 234 6.88 -42.81 3.33
N SER A 235 7.91 -43.04 4.13
CA SER A 235 9.30 -42.86 3.75
C SER A 235 9.57 -43.63 2.46
N LYS A 236 9.91 -42.92 1.38
CA LYS A 236 10.37 -43.55 0.13
C LYS A 236 11.74 -44.18 0.36
N LYS A 237 11.80 -45.39 0.92
CA LYS A 237 12.95 -46.30 0.77
C LYS A 237 12.51 -47.76 0.73
N SER A 238 13.13 -48.43 -0.24
CA SER A 238 13.20 -49.87 -0.50
C SER A 238 12.05 -50.49 -1.31
N SER A 239 12.31 -50.56 -2.61
CA SER A 239 11.82 -51.59 -3.51
C SER A 239 12.14 -52.97 -2.96
N LEU A 240 11.10 -53.73 -2.58
CA LEU A 240 11.16 -55.18 -2.50
C LEU A 240 9.93 -55.76 -3.24
N PRO A 241 10.11 -56.89 -3.94
CA PRO A 241 9.21 -57.29 -5.00
C PRO A 241 7.87 -57.77 -4.44
N PHE A 242 6.81 -57.35 -5.13
CA PHE A 242 5.44 -57.77 -4.90
C PHE A 242 5.33 -59.29 -5.05
N LYS A 243 5.24 -60.03 -3.94
CA LYS A 243 4.92 -61.45 -3.93
C LYS A 243 3.43 -61.59 -3.71
N GLY A 244 2.70 -61.89 -4.79
CA GLY A 244 1.26 -62.06 -4.79
C GLY A 244 0.83 -63.15 -3.82
N PHE A 245 -0.02 -62.77 -2.86
CA PHE A 245 -0.79 -63.71 -2.05
C PHE A 245 -2.05 -64.06 -2.82
N ILE A 246 -2.04 -65.22 -3.48
CA ILE A 246 -3.26 -65.94 -3.84
C ILE A 246 -3.71 -66.67 -2.58
N GLY A 247 -4.98 -66.50 -2.22
CA GLY A 247 -5.53 -66.96 -0.95
C GLY A 247 -5.42 -68.46 -0.75
N GLU A 248 -4.97 -68.86 0.44
CA GLU A 248 -5.17 -70.20 0.98
C GLU A 248 -6.11 -70.10 2.19
N ALA A 249 -7.17 -70.90 2.11
CA ALA A 249 -8.15 -71.10 3.16
C ALA A 249 -7.52 -71.80 4.37
N ASN A 250 -7.90 -71.36 5.57
CA ASN A 250 -7.62 -72.05 6.83
C ASN A 250 -8.16 -73.48 6.85
N PRO A 251 -7.39 -74.46 7.35
CA PRO A 251 -7.94 -75.66 7.95
C PRO A 251 -7.54 -75.73 9.43
N VAL A 252 -8.52 -75.51 10.31
CA VAL A 252 -8.48 -75.96 11.71
C VAL A 252 -9.38 -77.18 11.79
N LEU A 253 -8.78 -78.37 11.98
CA LEU A 253 -9.23 -79.45 12.86
C LEU A 253 -8.45 -80.74 12.54
N ALA A 254 -7.44 -81.00 13.36
CA ALA A 254 -6.82 -82.31 13.50
C ALA A 254 -7.65 -83.16 14.48
N GLY A 255 -7.96 -84.39 14.07
CA GLY A 255 -8.63 -85.40 14.89
C GLY A 255 -8.63 -86.76 14.18
N MET A 256 -7.59 -87.56 14.48
CA MET A 256 -7.34 -89.01 14.35
C MET A 256 -8.51 -89.98 13.99
N PRO A 257 -8.27 -91.28 13.68
CA PRO A 257 -7.13 -91.91 12.98
C PRO A 257 -7.53 -92.98 11.92
N ASP A 258 -6.56 -93.24 11.04
CA ASP A 258 -6.15 -94.52 10.39
C ASP A 258 -7.16 -95.68 10.22
N VAL A 259 -7.54 -95.98 8.96
CA VAL A 259 -7.99 -97.31 8.52
C VAL A 259 -7.43 -97.64 7.13
N LYS A 260 -6.84 -98.83 7.06
CA LYS A 260 -6.06 -99.45 5.98
C LYS A 260 -6.86 -99.85 4.73
N GLY A 261 -6.12 -99.93 3.62
CA GLY A 261 -6.34 -100.86 2.49
C GLY A 261 -7.27 -100.29 1.40
N THR A 262 -7.01 -100.42 0.10
CA THR A 262 -6.38 -101.51 -0.64
C THR A 262 -5.94 -101.04 -2.03
N LYS A 263 -5.07 -101.85 -2.62
CA LYS A 263 -4.38 -101.71 -3.90
C LYS A 263 -5.32 -101.80 -5.13
N LYS A 264 -4.74 -101.31 -6.24
CA LYS A 264 -4.67 -101.88 -7.60
C LYS A 264 -5.64 -101.35 -8.67
N SER A 265 -4.96 -100.88 -9.72
CA SER A 265 -5.18 -101.14 -11.16
C SER A 265 -6.31 -100.41 -11.87
#